data_AF-A0A0B1TYC1-F1
#
_entry.id   AF-A0A0B1TYC1-F1
#
_cell.length_a   1.000
_cell.length_b   1.000
_cell.length_c   1.000
_cell.angle_alpha   90.00
_cell.angle_beta   90.00
_cell.angle_gamma   90.00
#
_symmetry.space_group_name_H-M   'P 1'
#
loop_
_entity.id
_entity.type
_entity.pdbx_description
1 polymer ?
#
loop_
_entity_poly.entity_id
_entity_poly.type
_entity_poly.pdbx_seq_one_letter_code
_entity_poly.pdbx_strand_id
1 'polypeptide(L)'
;MKRLGIFMFVGLALCAAMSGCAPLKPASPSMFFGNCITPMGPDPCDSDMSICQVYENVITRKYATAGACRTACNQAFNQLSYQYMAQDCGYMFNRGSDLCEQECLRQYPTGK
;
A
#
# COMPACT_ATOMS: atom_id res chain seq x y z
N MET A 1 -45.29 48.28 20.86
CA MET A 1 -44.85 48.06 22.26
C MET A 1 -45.26 46.66 22.68
N LYS A 2 -44.32 45.87 23.26
CA LYS A 2 -44.55 44.65 24.09
C LYS A 2 -45.11 43.43 23.30
N ARG A 3 -44.56 42.21 23.28
CA ARG A 3 -43.78 41.42 24.27
C ARG A 3 -43.17 40.16 23.61
N LEU A 4 -42.19 39.55 24.32
CA LEU A 4 -41.81 38.11 24.37
C LEU A 4 -41.15 37.54 23.11
N GLY A 5 -39.94 36.98 23.08
CA GLY A 5 -39.17 36.29 24.12
C GLY A 5 -39.12 34.79 23.80
N ILE A 6 -37.90 34.24 23.63
CA ILE A 6 -37.54 32.81 23.51
C ILE A 6 -37.82 32.28 22.08
N PHE A 7 -36.85 31.78 21.30
CA PHE A 7 -36.25 30.46 21.45
C PHE A 7 -34.81 30.39 20.94
N MET A 8 -33.97 29.87 21.84
CA MET A 8 -32.63 29.34 21.68
C MET A 8 -32.60 28.28 20.57
N PHE A 9 -32.04 28.63 19.40
CA PHE A 9 -31.67 27.66 18.36
C PHE A 9 -30.39 26.93 18.78
N VAL A 10 -30.53 25.95 19.66
CA VAL A 10 -29.53 24.87 19.81
C VAL A 10 -29.98 23.75 18.87
N GLY A 11 -29.31 23.65 17.72
CA GLY A 11 -29.58 22.63 16.74
C GLY A 11 -28.55 22.61 15.62
N LEU A 12 -27.85 21.48 15.54
CA LEU A 12 -26.98 21.03 14.45
C LEU A 12 -25.61 21.70 14.28
N ALA A 13 -24.59 21.04 14.84
CA ALA A 13 -23.32 20.86 14.15
C ALA A 13 -22.65 19.54 14.59
N LEU A 14 -23.40 18.42 14.57
CA LEU A 14 -22.83 17.07 14.49
C LEU A 14 -22.39 16.84 13.04
N CYS A 15 -21.20 17.29 12.65
CA CYS A 15 -20.57 16.91 11.37
C CYS A 15 -19.08 17.31 11.29
N ALA A 16 -18.31 17.15 12.37
CA ALA A 16 -16.88 17.49 12.38
C ALA A 16 -15.95 16.33 12.78
N ALA A 17 -16.39 15.09 12.60
CA ALA A 17 -15.54 13.90 12.74
C ALA A 17 -15.40 13.16 11.39
N MET A 18 -14.98 13.88 10.36
CA MET A 18 -14.32 13.29 9.19
C MET A 18 -12.93 13.91 9.06
N SER A 19 -12.14 13.84 10.14
CA SER A 19 -10.73 14.19 10.08
C SER A 19 -9.98 13.09 9.31
N GLY A 20 -9.84 13.30 7.99
CA GLY A 20 -8.59 13.03 7.29
C GLY A 20 -8.27 11.61 6.88
N CYS A 21 -9.03 11.02 5.94
CA CYS A 21 -8.44 10.04 5.03
C CYS A 21 -7.82 10.80 3.84
N ALA A 22 -6.73 11.54 4.08
CA ALA A 22 -5.88 11.95 2.96
C ALA A 22 -5.39 10.65 2.30
N PRO A 23 -5.48 10.50 0.96
CA PRO A 23 -4.96 9.32 0.30
C PRO A 23 -3.49 9.17 0.69
N LEU A 24 -3.18 8.03 1.30
CA LEU A 24 -1.84 7.65 1.70
C LEU A 24 -0.93 7.86 0.49
N LYS A 25 -0.01 8.83 0.57
CA LYS A 25 0.89 9.16 -0.54
C LYS A 25 1.61 7.87 -0.99
N PRO A 26 1.75 7.64 -2.31
CA PRO A 26 2.61 6.60 -2.84
C PRO A 26 3.98 6.65 -2.17
N ALA A 27 4.50 5.51 -1.72
CA ALA A 27 5.86 5.43 -1.23
C ALA A 27 6.83 5.74 -2.38
N SER A 28 7.95 6.40 -2.09
CA SER A 28 9.03 6.43 -3.09
C SER A 28 9.55 5.00 -3.33
N PRO A 29 10.08 4.69 -4.52
CA PRO A 29 10.70 3.38 -4.79
C PRO A 29 11.74 3.01 -3.73
N SER A 30 12.54 3.99 -3.27
CA SER A 30 13.51 3.82 -2.19
C SER A 30 12.88 3.46 -0.83
N MET A 31 11.71 3.99 -0.51
CA MET A 31 10.97 3.65 0.71
C MET A 31 10.37 2.24 0.62
N PHE A 32 9.83 1.88 -0.55
CA PHE A 32 9.39 0.51 -0.81
C PHE A 32 10.54 -0.48 -0.66
N PHE A 33 11.67 -0.21 -1.33
CA PHE A 33 12.83 -1.07 -1.34
C PHE A 33 13.38 -1.27 0.08
N GLY A 34 13.55 -0.18 0.83
CA GLY A 34 13.95 -0.22 2.24
C GLY A 34 13.03 -1.09 3.09
N ASN A 35 11.71 -0.92 2.97
CA ASN A 35 10.73 -1.72 3.72
C ASN A 35 10.76 -3.21 3.32
N CYS A 36 11.09 -3.52 2.07
CA CYS A 36 11.18 -4.88 1.56
C CYS A 36 12.42 -5.61 2.09
N ILE A 37 13.60 -4.97 2.06
CA ILE A 37 14.88 -5.57 2.48
C ILE A 37 15.11 -5.59 4.00
N THR A 38 14.19 -5.05 4.80
CA THR A 38 14.23 -5.14 6.26
C THR A 38 13.08 -6.03 6.77
N PRO A 39 13.12 -7.33 6.50
CA PRO A 39 12.20 -8.30 7.08
C PRO A 39 12.34 -8.36 8.61
N MET A 40 11.26 -8.76 9.30
CA MET A 40 11.29 -8.99 10.74
C MET A 40 11.56 -10.48 11.01
N GLY A 41 12.76 -10.79 11.49
CA GLY A 41 13.18 -12.16 11.82
C GLY A 41 14.20 -12.71 10.81
N PRO A 42 14.79 -13.89 11.09
CA PRO A 42 15.74 -14.53 10.20
C PRO A 42 15.01 -15.18 9.01
N ASP A 43 15.23 -14.67 7.80
CA ASP A 43 14.90 -15.32 6.53
C ASP A 43 16.21 -15.74 5.83
N PRO A 44 16.29 -16.96 5.28
CA PRO A 44 17.50 -17.43 4.57
C PRO A 44 17.84 -16.58 3.33
N CYS A 45 16.92 -15.71 2.92
CA CYS A 45 17.01 -14.80 1.79
C CYS A 45 16.85 -13.34 2.25
N ASP A 46 17.07 -13.07 3.55
CA ASP A 46 16.98 -11.77 4.28
C ASP A 46 17.70 -10.60 3.59
N SER A 47 18.57 -10.88 2.62
CA SER A 47 19.41 -9.90 1.95
C SER A 47 19.37 -9.99 0.43
N ASP A 48 18.46 -10.79 -0.15
CA ASP A 48 18.32 -10.87 -1.61
C ASP A 48 17.61 -9.62 -2.14
N MET A 49 18.43 -8.59 -2.33
CA MET A 49 18.09 -7.34 -3.04
C MET A 49 17.42 -7.63 -4.37
N SER A 50 17.72 -8.76 -5.03
CA SER A 50 17.11 -9.19 -6.27
C SER A 50 15.59 -9.41 -6.16
N ILE A 51 15.11 -10.00 -5.07
CA ILE A 51 13.68 -10.23 -4.82
C ILE A 51 12.96 -8.88 -4.73
N CYS A 52 13.48 -7.98 -3.90
CA CYS A 52 12.90 -6.65 -3.70
C CYS A 52 13.02 -5.76 -4.94
N GLN A 53 14.10 -5.91 -5.73
CA GLN A 53 14.27 -5.22 -7.01
C GLN A 53 13.20 -5.63 -8.03
N VAL A 54 12.77 -6.90 -8.07
CA VAL A 54 11.70 -7.33 -8.98
C VAL A 54 10.41 -6.58 -8.68
N TYR A 55 10.02 -6.48 -7.40
CA TYR A 55 8.82 -5.74 -7.01
C TYR A 55 8.98 -4.21 -7.17
N GLU A 56 10.17 -3.66 -6.90
CA GLU A 56 10.48 -2.25 -7.18
C GLU A 56 10.30 -1.92 -8.68
N ASN A 57 10.74 -2.82 -9.56
CA ASN A 57 10.54 -2.71 -11.00
C ASN A 57 9.06 -2.78 -11.41
N VAL A 58 8.22 -3.47 -10.64
CA VAL A 58 6.77 -3.43 -10.85
C VAL A 58 6.25 -2.05 -10.47
N ILE A 59 6.43 -1.60 -9.23
CA ILE A 59 5.81 -0.35 -8.74
C ILE A 59 6.34 0.93 -9.41
N THR A 60 7.50 0.88 -10.07
CA THR A 60 8.05 2.00 -10.85
C THR A 60 7.46 2.11 -12.26
N ARG A 61 6.81 1.05 -12.76
CA ARG A 61 6.11 1.07 -14.05
C ARG A 61 4.75 1.74 -13.93
N LYS A 62 4.30 2.35 -15.03
CA LYS A 62 2.95 2.86 -15.15
C LYS A 62 2.00 1.76 -15.61
N TYR A 63 0.89 1.60 -14.90
CA TYR A 63 -0.21 0.71 -15.23
C TYR A 63 -1.49 1.51 -15.46
N ALA A 64 -2.44 0.90 -16.16
CA ALA A 64 -3.74 1.53 -16.42
C ALA A 64 -4.63 1.58 -15.18
N THR A 65 -4.51 0.59 -14.28
CA THR A 65 -5.37 0.45 -13.09
C THR A 65 -4.61 -0.19 -11.93
N ALA A 66 -5.15 -0.02 -10.71
CA ALA A 66 -4.70 -0.77 -9.54
C ALA A 66 -4.70 -2.28 -9.78
N GLY A 67 -5.73 -2.79 -10.47
CA GLY A 67 -5.85 -4.21 -10.81
C GLY A 67 -4.69 -4.69 -11.68
N ALA A 68 -4.34 -3.96 -12.74
CA ALA A 68 -3.22 -4.31 -13.61
C ALA A 68 -1.86 -4.28 -12.88
N CYS A 69 -1.65 -3.30 -12.00
CA CYS A 69 -0.46 -3.22 -11.16
C CYS A 69 -0.37 -4.44 -10.22
N ARG A 70 -1.46 -4.79 -9.52
CA ARG A 70 -1.50 -5.95 -8.62
C ARG A 70 -1.33 -7.28 -9.34
N THR A 71 -1.88 -7.42 -10.55
CA THR A 71 -1.62 -8.59 -11.41
C THR A 71 -0.13 -8.73 -11.72
N ALA A 72 0.58 -7.64 -11.97
CA ALA A 72 2.03 -7.67 -12.18
C ALA A 72 2.80 -8.03 -10.90
N CYS A 73 2.38 -7.58 -9.71
CA CYS A 73 2.93 -8.05 -8.44
C CYS A 73 2.77 -9.57 -8.28
N ASN A 74 1.60 -10.12 -8.60
CA ASN A 74 1.35 -11.56 -8.54
C ASN A 74 2.19 -12.34 -9.57
N GLN A 75 2.37 -11.81 -10.78
CA GLN A 75 3.29 -12.41 -11.76
C GLN A 75 4.73 -12.44 -11.25
N ALA A 76 5.20 -11.36 -10.61
CA ALA A 76 6.50 -11.34 -9.95
C ALA A 76 6.61 -12.40 -8.85
N PHE A 77 5.58 -12.54 -8.00
CA PHE A 77 5.53 -13.59 -6.99
C PHE A 77 5.68 -14.99 -7.59
N ASN A 78 4.91 -15.31 -8.63
CA ASN A 78 5.01 -16.62 -9.28
C ASN A 78 6.38 -16.85 -9.91
N GLN A 79 6.93 -15.84 -10.60
CA GLN A 79 8.27 -15.95 -11.18
C GLN A 79 9.32 -16.24 -10.10
N LEU A 80 9.29 -15.49 -9.00
CA LEU A 80 10.23 -15.63 -7.90
C LEU A 80 10.05 -16.97 -7.18
N SER A 81 8.82 -17.43 -6.96
CA SER A 81 8.57 -18.73 -6.33
C SER A 81 9.08 -19.90 -7.17
N TYR A 82 9.03 -19.80 -8.50
CA TYR A 82 9.69 -20.78 -9.38
C TYR A 82 11.21 -20.65 -9.36
N GLN A 83 11.74 -19.43 -9.46
CA GLN A 83 13.18 -19.18 -9.50
C GLN A 83 13.88 -19.66 -8.23
N TYR A 84 13.20 -19.54 -7.09
CA TYR A 84 13.73 -19.83 -5.78
C TYR A 84 13.07 -21.06 -5.12
N MET A 85 12.43 -21.94 -5.90
CA MET A 85 11.61 -23.05 -5.37
C MET A 85 12.36 -24.01 -4.43
N ALA A 86 13.69 -24.06 -4.55
CA ALA A 86 14.56 -24.92 -3.73
C ALA A 86 15.13 -24.19 -2.50
N GLN A 87 14.84 -22.89 -2.34
CA GLN A 87 15.23 -22.08 -1.20
C GLN A 87 14.01 -21.75 -0.35
N ASP A 88 14.21 -21.64 0.96
CA ASP A 88 13.14 -21.33 1.91
C ASP A 88 12.90 -19.80 2.03
N CYS A 89 12.85 -19.12 0.88
CA CYS A 89 12.65 -17.66 0.78
C CYS A 89 11.17 -17.23 0.82
N GLY A 90 10.27 -18.13 1.22
CA GLY A 90 8.83 -17.94 1.05
C GLY A 90 8.31 -16.67 1.71
N TYR A 91 8.87 -16.30 2.87
CA TYR A 91 8.48 -15.09 3.57
C TYR A 91 8.83 -13.82 2.78
N MET A 92 10.02 -13.76 2.15
CA MET A 92 10.42 -12.61 1.33
C MET A 92 9.52 -12.39 0.11
N PHE A 93 9.08 -13.46 -0.57
CA PHE A 93 8.16 -13.32 -1.71
C PHE A 93 6.80 -12.79 -1.29
N ASN A 94 6.24 -13.35 -0.21
CA ASN A 94 4.93 -12.94 0.30
C ASN A 94 4.99 -11.48 0.75
N ARG A 95 5.99 -11.11 1.56
CA ARG A 95 6.18 -9.74 2.03
C ARG A 95 6.35 -8.75 0.87
N GLY A 96 7.21 -9.06 -0.09
CA GLY A 96 7.44 -8.21 -1.26
C GLY A 96 6.16 -8.02 -2.08
N SER A 97 5.37 -9.09 -2.27
CA SER A 97 4.07 -9.03 -2.95
C SER A 97 3.07 -8.17 -2.18
N ASP A 98 2.95 -8.34 -0.87
CA ASP A 98 2.03 -7.56 -0.02
C ASP A 98 2.35 -6.06 -0.08
N LEU A 99 3.63 -5.70 0.06
CA LEU A 99 4.07 -4.32 -0.07
C LEU A 99 3.81 -3.78 -1.48
N CYS A 100 4.01 -4.60 -2.52
CA CYS A 100 3.81 -4.21 -3.92
C CYS A 100 2.33 -3.90 -4.16
N GLU A 101 1.43 -4.76 -3.68
CA GLU A 101 0.00 -4.55 -3.80
C GLU A 101 -0.48 -3.31 -3.04
N GLN A 102 0.02 -3.08 -1.83
CA GLN A 102 -0.29 -1.86 -1.06
C GLN A 102 0.14 -0.61 -1.83
N GLU A 103 1.32 -0.63 -2.44
CA GLU A 103 1.81 0.50 -3.22
C GLU A 103 0.97 0.73 -4.49
N CYS A 104 0.56 -0.34 -5.18
CA CYS A 104 -0.40 -0.24 -6.28
C CYS A 104 -1.70 0.45 -5.83
N LEU A 105 -2.25 0.11 -4.67
CA LEU A 105 -3.48 0.75 -4.17
C LEU A 105 -3.27 2.23 -3.83
N ARG A 106 -2.06 2.63 -3.41
CA ARG A 106 -1.71 4.03 -3.13
C ARG A 106 -1.50 4.85 -4.40
N GLN A 107 -0.91 4.26 -5.44
CA GLN A 107 -0.71 4.91 -6.75
C GLN A 107 -2.00 5.08 -7.54
N TYR A 108 -2.93 4.14 -7.38
CA TYR A 108 -4.20 4.10 -8.12
C TYR A 108 -5.39 4.09 -7.14
N PRO A 109 -5.56 5.14 -6.30
CA PRO A 109 -6.63 5.17 -5.32
C PRO A 109 -7.99 5.17 -6.03
N THR A 110 -8.86 4.24 -5.65
CA THR A 110 -10.26 4.28 -6.08
C THR A 110 -10.98 5.40 -5.34
N GLY A 111 -11.02 6.59 -5.94
CA GLY A 111 -12.02 7.59 -5.59
C GLY A 111 -11.61 9.04 -5.79
N LYS A 112 -12.49 9.79 -6.46
CA LYS A 112 -13.72 10.18 -5.76
C LYS A 112 -14.93 9.63 -6.49
#